data_AF-A0A7K0NF61-F1
#
_entry.id   AF-A0A7K0NF61-F1
#
_cell.length_a   1.000
_cell.length_b   1.000
_cell.length_c   1.000
_cell.angle_alpha   90.00
_cell.angle_beta   90.00
_cell.angle_gamma   90.00
#
_symmetry.space_group_name_H-M   'P 1'
#
loop_
_entity.id
_entity.type
_entity.pdbx_description
1 polymer ?
#
loop_
_entity_poly.entity_id
_entity_poly.type
_entity_poly.pdbx_seq_one_letter_code
_entity_poly.pdbx_strand_id
1 'polypeptide(L)' 'MNAVKEKSAIEVDGAVVTQRILVVDDEPNISELIATSLRFVGFEVRTASNGSEALITA' A
#
# COMPACT_ATOMS: atom_id res chain seq x y z
N MET A 1 -7.21 -14.51 21.44
CA MET A 1 -7.55 -13.48 20.43
C MET A 1 -6.79 -13.85 19.17
N ASN A 2 -7.35 -14.80 18.42
CA ASN A 2 -6.72 -15.43 17.27
C ASN A 2 -7.32 -14.83 15.99
N ALA A 3 -6.47 -14.24 15.15
CA ALA A 3 -6.55 -14.19 13.68
C ALA A 3 -5.84 -12.92 13.15
N VAL A 4 -4.52 -12.85 13.31
CA VAL A 4 -3.66 -12.10 12.38
C VAL A 4 -2.94 -13.13 11.50
N LYS A 5 -3.72 -14.02 10.89
CA LYS A 5 -3.26 -14.92 9.84
C LYS A 5 -3.94 -14.47 8.57
N GLU A 6 -3.24 -13.62 7.83
CA GLU A 6 -3.24 -13.58 6.36
C GLU A 6 -2.15 -12.59 5.96
N LYS A 7 -0.92 -13.09 6.07
CA LYS A 7 0.27 -12.47 5.47
C LYS A 7 -0.03 -12.40 3.97
N SER A 8 -0.35 -11.22 3.44
CA SER A 8 -0.55 -10.98 2.00
C SER A 8 0.78 -11.07 1.24
N ALA A 9 1.44 -12.22 1.38
CA ALA A 9 2.46 -12.67 0.46
C ALA A 9 1.70 -13.49 -0.58
N ILE A 10 1.49 -12.91 -1.76
CA ILE A 10 1.14 -13.73 -2.91
C ILE A 10 2.42 -14.46 -3.27
N GLU A 11 2.44 -15.77 -3.02
CA GLU A 11 3.48 -16.65 -3.55
C GLU A 11 3.18 -16.88 -5.03
N VAL A 12 4.01 -16.29 -5.90
CA VAL A 12 4.01 -16.57 -7.34
C VAL A 12 5.33 -17.27 -7.63
N ASP A 13 5.28 -18.50 -8.12
CA ASP A 13 6.45 -19.31 -8.49
C ASP A 13 7.57 -19.36 -7.43
N GLY A 14 7.20 -19.47 -6.15
CA GLY A 14 8.16 -19.53 -5.03
C GLY A 14 8.82 -18.20 -4.67
N ALA A 15 8.44 -17.09 -5.30
CA ALA A 15 8.84 -15.74 -4.93
C ALA A 15 7.75 -15.08 -4.07
N VAL A 16 8.17 -14.46 -2.96
CA VAL A 16 7.29 -13.59 -2.16
C VAL A 16 7.15 -12.27 -2.91
N VAL A 17 5.98 -12.04 -3.52
CA VAL A 17 5.68 -10.75 -4.15
C VAL A 17 5.02 -9.84 -3.12
N THR A 18 5.70 -8.74 -2.79
CA THR A 18 5.09 -7.64 -2.03
C THR A 18 4.14 -6.89 -2.96
N GLN A 19 2.84 -6.90 -2.65
CA GLN A 19 1.87 -6.15 -3.43
C GLN A 19 2.14 -4.64 -3.27
N ARG A 20 2.15 -3.93 -4.41
CA ARG A 20 2.35 -2.48 -4.48
C ARG A 20 1.00 -1.77 -4.53
N ILE A 21 0.83 -0.73 -3.72
CA ILE A 21 -0.38 0.09 -3.65
C ILE A 21 -0.01 1.57 -3.85
N LEU A 22 -0.80 2.27 -4.66
CA LEU A 22 -0.74 3.73 -4.80
C LEU A 22 -2.00 4.33 -4.18
N VAL A 23 -1.83 5.17 -3.15
CA VAL A 23 -2.90 5.95 -2.54
C VAL A 23 -2.92 7.34 -3.17
N VAL A 24 -4.08 7.78 -3.66
CA VAL A 24 -4.26 9.10 -4.28
C VAL A 24 -5.33 9.85 -3.51
N ASP A 25 -4.93 10.89 -2.81
CA ASP A 25 -5.80 11.71 -1.96
C ASP A 25 -5.19 13.11 -1.83
N ASP A 26 -6.00 14.15 -1.93
CA ASP A 26 -5.55 15.55 -1.89
C ASP A 26 -5.31 16.07 -0.47
N GLU A 27 -5.77 15.33 0.55
CA GLU A 27 -5.52 15.65 1.95
C GLU A 27 -4.29 14.91 2.49
N PRO A 28 -3.19 15.60 2.81
CA PRO A 28 -1.93 14.95 3.21
C PRO A 28 -2.10 14.11 4.49
N ASN A 29 -2.91 14.56 5.44
CA ASN A 29 -3.15 13.85 6.69
C ASN A 29 -3.90 12.52 6.47
N ILE A 30 -4.85 12.49 5.52
CA ILE A 30 -5.62 11.29 5.19
C ILE A 30 -4.75 10.30 4.41
N SER A 31 -4.02 10.79 3.40
CA SER A 31 -3.11 9.98 2.60
C SER A 31 -2.07 9.25 3.46
N GLU A 32 -1.48 9.95 4.45
CA GLU A 32 -0.46 9.39 5.35
C GLU A 32 -1.05 8.39 6.35
N LEU A 33 -2.25 8.65 6.87
CA LEU A 33 -2.95 7.72 7.76
C LEU A 33 -3.22 6.37 7.06
N ILE A 34 -3.73 6.43 5.83
CA ILE A 34 -4.02 5.24 5.02
C ILE A 34 -2.70 4.53 4.65
N ALA A 35 -1.70 5.28 4.20
CA ALA A 35 -0.40 4.73 3.82
C ALA A 35 0.29 4.03 5.00
N THR A 36 0.29 4.63 6.19
CA THR A 36 0.84 4.03 7.40
C THR A 36 0.14 2.72 7.75
N SER A 37 -1.19 2.69 7.68
CA SER A 37 -1.99 1.48 7.97
C SER A 37 -1.68 0.35 6.98
N LEU A 38 -1.58 0.66 5.68
CA LEU A 38 -1.25 -0.32 4.64
C LEU A 38 0.19 -0.82 4.74
N ARG A 39 1.15 0.06 5.02
CA ARG A 39 2.55 -0.33 5.29
C ARG A 39 2.65 -1.24 6.51
N PHE A 40 1.88 -0.98 7.56
CA PHE A 40 1.82 -1.83 8.75
C PHE A 40 1.33 -3.25 8.44
N VAL A 41 0.41 -3.41 7.49
CA VAL A 41 -0.05 -4.71 6.99
C VAL A 41 0.99 -5.42 6.11
N GLY A 42 2.02 -4.69 5.64
CA GLY A 42 3.14 -5.25 4.88
C GLY A 42 3.11 -4.95 3.38
N PHE A 43 2.30 -3.98 2.94
CA PHE A 43 2.30 -3.52 1.55
C PHE A 43 3.44 -2.55 1.26
N GLU A 44 3.91 -2.54 0.02
CA GLU A 44 4.73 -1.44 -0.49
C GLU A 44 3.78 -0.34 -0.95
N VAL A 45 3.84 0.82 -0.29
CA VAL A 45 2.89 1.91 -0.52
C VAL A 45 3.60 3.14 -1.06
N ARG A 46 3.00 3.78 -2.06
CA ARG A 46 3.34 5.13 -2.55
C ARG A 46 2.11 6.02 -2.42
N THR A 47 2.32 7.32 -2.30
CA THR A 47 1.25 8.32 -2.20
C THR A 47 1.38 9.34 -3.33
N ALA A 48 0.27 9.94 -3.72
CA ALA A 48 0.21 11.07 -4.63
C ALA A 48 -0.92 12.02 -4.18
N SER A 49 -0.71 13.33 -4.31
CA SER A 49 -1.68 14.36 -3.90
C SER A 49 -2.78 14.61 -4.93
N ASN A 50 -2.63 14.09 -6.14
CA ASN A 50 -3.58 14.28 -7.24
C ASN A 50 -3.33 13.27 -8.37
N GLY A 51 -4.22 13.25 -9.37
CA GLY A 51 -4.15 12.32 -10.50
C GLY A 51 -2.91 12.48 -11.38
N SER A 52 -2.43 13.70 -11.61
CA SER A 52 -1.23 13.92 -12.43
C SER A 52 0.02 13.37 -11.75
N GLU A 53 0.16 13.61 -10.45
CA GLU A 53 1.22 13.02 -9.64
C GLU A 53 1.09 11.48 -9.57
N ALA A 54 -0.14 10.96 -9.48
CA ALA A 54 -0.39 9.53 -9.46
C ALA A 54 0.11 8.83 -10.73
N LEU A 55 -0.08 9.44 -11.90
CA LEU A 55 0.41 8.90 -13.17
C LEU A 55 1.95 8.86 -13.25
N ILE A 56 2.63 9.82 -12.62
CA ILE A 56 4.11 9.84 -12.54
C ILE A 56 4.61 8.83 -11.49
N THR A 57 3.80 8.60 -10.45
CA THR A 57 4.14 7.78 -9.29
C THR A 57 3.79 6.30 -9.51
N ALA A 58 2.89 5.94 -10.41
CA ALA A 58 2.61 4.55 -10.77
C ALA A 58 3.85 3.87 -11.39
#